data_AF-A0A5C8I7Y7-F1
#
_entry.id   AF-A0A5C8I7Y7-F1
#
_cell.length_a   1.000
_cell.length_b   1.000
_cell.length_c   1.000
_cell.angle_alpha   90.00
_cell.angle_beta   90.00
_cell.angle_gamma   90.00
#
_symmetry.space_group_name_H-M   'P 1'
#
loop_
_entity.id
_entity.type
_entity.pdbx_description
1 polymer ?
#
loop_
_entity_poly.entity_id
_entity_poly.type
_entity_poly.pdbx_seq_one_letter_code
_entity_poly.pdbx_strand_id
1 'polypeptide(L)'
;MLKGFKDFIMRGNVIDLAVAVVIGGAFTAVVNAIVASVINPIVALFYQPDENGNIGPTLTGIYGQEVAFPLGDLITAIISFLAVALVVYFVFVVPMNRFKERQAAKAGVVEEAEPMPTEAELLIQIRDLLEQNGTAAGTPAPGTTRLP
;
A
#
# COMPACT_ATOMS: atom_id res chain seq x y z
N MET A 1 -14.30 27.01 17.40
CA MET A 1 -14.56 25.70 16.76
C MET A 1 -14.11 25.67 15.29
N LEU A 2 -14.72 26.43 14.38
CA LEU A 2 -14.37 26.43 12.94
C LEU A 2 -12.90 26.76 12.64
N LYS A 3 -12.31 27.72 13.36
CA LYS A 3 -10.89 28.10 13.20
C LYS A 3 -9.93 26.97 13.62
N GLY A 4 -10.21 26.31 14.75
CA GLY A 4 -9.43 25.16 15.22
C GLY A 4 -9.59 23.90 14.35
N PHE A 5 -10.75 23.72 13.71
CA PHE A 5 -10.96 22.66 12.73
C PHE A 5 -10.18 22.91 11.43
N LYS A 6 -10.15 24.16 10.94
CA LYS A 6 -9.30 24.57 9.82
C LYS A 6 -7.82 24.33 10.13
N ASP A 7 -7.35 24.73 11.31
CA ASP A 7 -5.95 24.54 11.72
C ASP A 7 -5.58 23.04 11.91
N PHE A 8 -6.56 22.19 12.22
CA PHE A 8 -6.38 20.74 12.28
C PHE A 8 -6.25 20.11 10.89
N ILE A 9 -7.13 20.47 9.95
CA ILE A 9 -7.08 19.99 8.56
C ILE A 9 -5.81 20.49 7.86
N MET A 10 -5.40 21.74 8.11
CA MET A 10 -4.19 22.34 7.52
C MET A 10 -2.89 21.65 7.95
N ARG A 11 -2.94 20.68 8.86
CA ARG A 11 -1.78 19.90 9.33
C ARG A 11 -1.22 18.91 8.27
N GLY A 12 -1.69 18.96 7.01
CA GLY A 12 -1.17 18.24 5.85
C GLY A 12 -1.47 16.74 5.88
N ASN A 13 -0.90 16.04 6.85
CA ASN A 13 -1.04 14.60 7.07
C ASN A 13 -2.50 14.13 7.19
N VAL A 14 -3.40 14.97 7.70
CA VAL A 14 -4.83 14.65 7.85
C VAL A 14 -5.56 14.70 6.50
N ILE A 15 -5.21 15.65 5.63
CA ILE A 15 -5.83 15.79 4.31
C ILE A 15 -5.43 14.60 3.44
N ASP A 16 -4.15 14.25 3.40
CA ASP A 16 -3.64 13.16 2.58
C ASP A 16 -4.25 11.82 3.00
N LEU A 17 -4.36 11.58 4.31
CA LEU A 17 -5.02 10.39 4.86
C LEU A 17 -6.53 10.38 4.50
N ALA A 18 -7.22 11.52 4.67
CA ALA A 18 -8.64 11.62 4.34
C ALA A 18 -8.90 11.35 2.84
N VAL A 19 -8.07 11.92 1.96
CA VAL A 19 -8.15 11.69 0.51
C VAL A 19 -7.89 10.22 0.19
N ALA A 20 -6.87 9.61 0.80
CA ALA A 20 -6.56 8.20 0.58
C ALA A 20 -7.75 7.28 0.94
N VAL A 21 -8.41 7.52 2.07
CA VAL A 21 -9.57 6.72 2.51
C VAL A 21 -10.77 6.91 1.58
N VAL A 22 -11.08 8.15 1.18
CA VAL A 22 -12.22 8.44 0.30
C VAL A 22 -12.01 7.83 -1.08
N ILE A 23 -10.82 7.99 -1.67
CA ILE A 23 -10.50 7.41 -2.98
C ILE A 23 -10.49 5.88 -2.90
N GLY A 24 -9.91 5.30 -1.84
CA GLY A 24 -9.90 3.86 -1.63
C GLY A 24 -11.31 3.25 -1.56
N GLY A 25 -12.21 3.90 -0.83
CA GLY A 25 -13.62 3.51 -0.75
C GLY A 25 -14.35 3.63 -2.09
N ALA A 26 -14.18 4.75 -2.79
CA ALA A 26 -14.81 4.98 -4.10
C ALA A 26 -14.33 3.96 -5.15
N PHE A 27 -13.03 3.65 -5.18
CA PHE A 27 -12.47 2.66 -6.09
C PHE A 27 -12.97 1.25 -5.81
N THR A 28 -13.03 0.87 -4.53
CA THR A 28 -13.58 -0.42 -4.11
C THR A 28 -15.04 -0.57 -4.56
N ALA A 29 -15.85 0.50 -4.45
CA ALA A 29 -17.22 0.49 -4.92
C ALA A 29 -17.33 0.26 -6.44
N VAL A 30 -16.46 0.90 -7.23
CA VAL A 30 -16.41 0.70 -8.70
C VAL A 30 -16.07 -0.75 -9.04
N VAL A 31 -15.06 -1.33 -8.39
CA VAL A 31 -14.68 -2.71 -8.68
C VAL A 31 -15.77 -3.68 -8.25
N ASN A 32 -16.36 -3.49 -7.07
CA ASN A 32 -17.49 -4.31 -6.61
C ASN A 32 -18.68 -4.22 -7.56
N ALA A 33 -18.98 -3.05 -8.13
CA ALA A 33 -20.03 -2.90 -9.13
C ALA A 33 -19.73 -3.70 -10.41
N ILE A 34 -18.48 -3.74 -10.86
CA ILE A 34 -18.05 -4.55 -12.02
C ILE A 34 -18.19 -6.04 -11.71
N VAL A 35 -17.72 -6.48 -10.54
CA VAL A 35 -17.87 -7.88 -10.11
C VAL A 35 -19.34 -8.27 -10.04
N ALA A 36 -20.16 -7.46 -9.38
CA ALA A 36 -21.59 -7.71 -9.24
C ALA A 36 -22.32 -7.75 -10.60
N SER A 37 -21.90 -6.93 -11.56
CA SER A 37 -22.58 -6.81 -12.86
C SER A 37 -22.08 -7.81 -13.90
N VAL A 38 -20.84 -8.28 -13.80
CA VAL A 38 -20.21 -9.14 -14.82
C VAL A 38 -19.90 -10.53 -14.27
N ILE A 39 -19.27 -10.59 -13.11
CA ILE A 39 -18.76 -11.84 -12.54
C ILE A 39 -19.88 -12.63 -11.85
N ASN A 40 -20.72 -11.99 -11.03
CA ASN A 40 -21.82 -12.68 -10.35
C ASN A 40 -22.78 -13.38 -11.35
N PRO A 41 -23.20 -12.75 -12.46
CA PRO A 41 -24.01 -13.45 -13.47
C PRO A 41 -23.29 -14.64 -14.08
N ILE A 42 -21.98 -14.54 -14.37
CA ILE A 42 -21.20 -15.67 -14.91
C ILE A 42 -21.14 -16.80 -13.90
N VAL A 43 -20.90 -16.51 -12.62
CA VAL A 43 -20.88 -17.52 -11.55
C VAL A 43 -22.27 -18.17 -11.39
N ALA A 44 -23.34 -17.37 -11.46
CA ALA A 44 -24.72 -17.84 -11.41
C ALA A 44 -25.13 -18.69 -12.64
N LEU A 45 -24.40 -18.63 -13.76
CA LEU A 45 -24.60 -19.58 -14.87
C LEU A 45 -24.08 -20.97 -14.54
N PHE A 46 -23.03 -21.08 -13.73
CA PHE A 46 -22.43 -22.35 -13.32
C PHE A 46 -23.03 -22.92 -12.03
N TYR A 47 -23.75 -22.09 -11.25
CA TYR A 47 -24.40 -22.48 -10.01
C TYR A 47 -25.87 -22.08 -10.02
N GLN A 48 -26.77 -23.05 -9.86
CA GLN A 48 -28.21 -22.82 -9.88
C GLN A 48 -28.69 -22.28 -8.51
N PRO A 49 -29.24 -21.06 -8.41
CA PRO A 49 -29.88 -20.58 -7.19
C PRO A 49 -31.17 -21.38 -6.90
N ASP A 50 -31.48 -21.58 -5.63
CA ASP A 50 -32.77 -22.13 -5.19
C ASP A 50 -33.92 -21.15 -5.47
N GLU A 51 -35.17 -21.57 -5.24
CA GLU A 51 -36.37 -20.74 -5.46
C GLU A 51 -36.39 -19.43 -4.64
N ASN A 52 -35.51 -19.29 -3.65
CA ASN A 52 -35.33 -18.11 -2.80
C ASN A 52 -34.08 -17.29 -3.15
N GLY A 53 -33.36 -17.64 -4.24
CA GLY A 53 -32.15 -16.95 -4.66
C GLY A 53 -30.90 -17.35 -3.87
N ASN A 54 -30.97 -18.36 -3.00
CA ASN A 54 -29.84 -18.83 -2.21
C ASN A 54 -29.07 -19.93 -2.94
N ILE A 55 -27.76 -19.79 -2.97
CA ILE A 55 -26.83 -20.66 -3.67
C ILE A 55 -26.16 -21.53 -2.59
N GLY A 56 -26.74 -22.71 -2.29
CA GLY A 56 -26.26 -23.54 -1.17
C GLY A 56 -27.10 -24.76 -0.79
N PRO A 57 -26.52 -25.79 -0.15
CA PRO A 57 -27.29 -26.92 0.39
C PRO A 57 -28.15 -26.44 1.56
N THR A 58 -29.47 -26.66 1.47
CA THR A 58 -30.40 -26.52 2.59
C THR A 58 -30.27 -27.76 3.48
N LEU A 59 -29.92 -27.53 4.75
CA LEU A 59 -29.84 -28.58 5.75
C LEU A 59 -30.96 -28.35 6.77
N THR A 60 -31.74 -29.38 7.06
CA THR A 60 -32.75 -29.32 8.12
C THR A 60 -32.04 -29.23 9.47
N GLY A 61 -32.22 -28.10 10.15
CA GLY A 61 -31.72 -27.87 11.49
C GLY A 61 -32.37 -28.80 12.51
N ILE A 62 -31.75 -28.92 13.68
CA ILE A 62 -32.17 -29.79 14.79
C ILE A 62 -33.62 -29.50 15.26
N TYR A 63 -34.14 -28.30 14.96
CA TYR A 63 -35.51 -27.84 15.29
C TYR A 63 -36.48 -27.84 14.09
N GLY A 64 -36.17 -28.55 13.00
CA GLY A 64 -37.04 -28.66 11.82
C GLY A 64 -37.08 -27.41 10.94
N GLN A 65 -36.19 -26.44 11.18
CA GLN A 65 -36.05 -25.24 10.34
C GLN A 65 -35.10 -25.56 9.18
N GLU A 66 -35.43 -25.16 7.95
CA GLU A 66 -34.47 -25.21 6.85
C GLU A 66 -33.40 -24.12 7.05
N VAL A 67 -32.15 -24.54 7.21
CA VAL A 67 -30.99 -23.64 7.28
C VAL A 67 -30.28 -23.71 5.94
N ALA A 68 -30.39 -22.65 5.14
CA ALA A 68 -29.61 -22.50 3.92
C ALA A 68 -28.16 -22.15 4.28
N PHE A 69 -27.19 -22.92 3.80
CA PHE A 69 -25.77 -22.55 3.87
C PHE A 69 -25.37 -21.86 2.56
N PRO A 70 -25.27 -20.52 2.50
CA PRO A 70 -24.97 -19.80 1.27
C PRO A 70 -23.49 -19.93 0.88
N LEU A 71 -23.07 -21.13 0.48
CA LEU A 71 -21.73 -21.38 -0.05
C LEU A 71 -21.46 -20.56 -1.32
N GLY A 72 -22.52 -20.20 -2.04
CA GLY A 72 -22.49 -19.29 -3.17
C GLY A 72 -22.00 -17.90 -2.86
N ASP A 73 -22.50 -17.31 -1.78
CA ASP A 73 -22.10 -15.96 -1.36
C ASP A 73 -20.63 -15.95 -0.95
N LEU A 74 -20.16 -17.02 -0.31
CA LEU A 74 -18.75 -17.20 0.03
C LEU A 74 -17.87 -17.29 -1.22
N ILE A 75 -18.23 -18.11 -2.20
CA ILE A 75 -17.49 -18.24 -3.47
C ILE A 75 -17.48 -16.90 -4.22
N THR A 76 -18.64 -16.24 -4.27
CA THR A 76 -18.79 -14.92 -4.90
C THR A 76 -17.92 -13.86 -4.21
N ALA A 77 -17.88 -13.85 -2.88
CA ALA A 77 -17.02 -12.95 -2.11
C ALA A 77 -15.53 -13.20 -2.37
N ILE A 78 -15.10 -14.47 -2.46
CA ILE A 78 -13.72 -14.83 -2.79
C ILE A 78 -13.35 -14.35 -4.20
N ILE A 79 -14.22 -14.57 -5.18
CA ILE A 79 -14.00 -14.13 -6.55
C ILE A 79 -13.95 -12.59 -6.62
N SER A 80 -14.85 -11.91 -5.90
CA SER A 80 -14.84 -10.44 -5.79
C SER A 80 -13.52 -9.93 -5.22
N PHE A 81 -13.05 -10.54 -4.14
CA PHE A 81 -11.77 -10.18 -3.52
C PHE A 81 -10.60 -10.35 -4.48
N LEU A 82 -10.53 -11.48 -5.19
CA LEU A 82 -9.49 -11.74 -6.19
C LEU A 82 -9.56 -10.76 -7.36
N ALA A 83 -10.76 -10.40 -7.83
CA ALA A 83 -10.95 -9.42 -8.89
C ALA A 83 -10.45 -8.03 -8.47
N VAL A 84 -10.79 -7.58 -7.25
CA VAL A 84 -10.28 -6.32 -6.68
C VAL A 84 -8.76 -6.34 -6.60
N ALA A 85 -8.17 -7.41 -6.07
CA ALA A 85 -6.72 -7.55 -5.97
C ALA A 85 -6.04 -7.49 -7.35
N LEU A 86 -6.61 -8.16 -8.36
CA LEU A 86 -6.10 -8.15 -9.73
C LEU A 86 -6.14 -6.76 -10.35
N VAL A 87 -7.26 -6.06 -10.23
CA VAL A 87 -7.41 -4.71 -10.78
C VAL A 87 -6.43 -3.74 -10.10
N VAL A 88 -6.33 -3.78 -8.77
CA VAL A 88 -5.38 -2.94 -8.02
C VAL A 88 -3.94 -3.23 -8.44
N TYR A 89 -3.59 -4.51 -8.59
CA TYR A 89 -2.26 -4.93 -9.05
C TYR A 89 -1.95 -4.40 -10.45
N PHE A 90 -2.85 -4.61 -11.42
CA PHE A 90 -2.61 -4.19 -12.80
C PHE A 90 -2.64 -2.67 -13.00
N VAL A 91 -3.50 -1.94 -12.28
CA VAL A 91 -3.69 -0.50 -12.46
C VAL A 91 -2.70 0.33 -11.64
N PHE A 92 -2.27 -0.13 -10.48
CA PHE A 92 -1.35 0.63 -9.61
C PHE A 92 0.03 -0.01 -9.52
N VAL A 93 0.12 -1.31 -9.22
CA VAL A 93 1.41 -1.97 -8.94
C VAL A 93 2.24 -2.13 -10.20
N VAL A 94 1.67 -2.64 -11.30
CA VAL A 94 2.38 -2.83 -12.58
C VAL A 94 2.93 -1.53 -13.16
N PRO A 95 2.16 -0.44 -13.30
CA PRO A 95 2.72 0.81 -13.81
C PRO A 95 3.70 1.42 -12.84
N MET A 96 3.47 1.37 -11.52
CA MET A 96 4.42 1.86 -10.54
C MET A 96 5.76 1.12 -10.64
N ASN A 97 5.74 -0.21 -10.74
CA ASN A 97 6.94 -1.02 -10.96
C ASN A 97 7.61 -0.67 -12.29
N ARG A 98 6.85 -0.52 -13.38
CA ARG A 98 7.41 -0.12 -14.69
C ARG A 98 8.01 1.28 -14.70
N PHE A 99 7.41 2.24 -13.98
CA PHE A 99 7.97 3.59 -13.85
C PHE A 99 9.24 3.56 -13.00
N LYS A 100 9.29 2.77 -11.93
CA LYS A 100 10.50 2.56 -11.13
C LYS A 100 11.61 1.91 -11.96
N GLU A 101 11.31 0.86 -12.71
CA GLU A 101 12.25 0.19 -13.63
C GLU A 101 12.77 1.16 -14.71
N ARG A 102 11.91 2.00 -15.29
CA ARG A 102 12.32 3.01 -16.29
C ARG A 102 13.15 4.14 -15.69
N GLN A 103 12.90 4.52 -14.44
CA GLN A 103 13.73 5.51 -13.74
C GLN A 103 15.09 4.91 -13.38
N ALA A 104 15.13 3.66 -12.91
CA ALA A 104 16.38 2.93 -12.67
C ALA A 104 17.19 2.75 -13.97
N ALA A 105 16.53 2.38 -15.08
CA ALA A 105 17.19 2.22 -16.38
C ALA A 105 17.70 3.55 -16.97
N LYS A 106 17.02 4.69 -16.71
CA LYS A 106 17.50 6.01 -17.12
C LYS A 106 18.63 6.54 -16.25
N ALA A 107 18.74 6.09 -15.00
CA ALA A 107 19.82 6.46 -14.10
C ALA A 107 21.12 5.68 -14.38
N GLY A 108 21.11 4.62 -15.20
CA GLY A 108 22.30 3.84 -15.55
C GLY A 108 22.94 3.08 -14.37
N VAL A 109 22.31 3.11 -13.20
CA VAL A 109 22.76 2.43 -11.99
C VAL A 109 21.94 1.15 -11.87
N VAL A 110 22.53 0.04 -12.34
CA VAL A 110 22.17 -1.28 -11.84
C VAL A 110 22.87 -1.42 -10.49
N GLU A 111 22.32 -0.74 -9.51
CA GLU A 111 22.56 -0.99 -8.11
C GLU A 111 21.21 -0.74 -7.45
N GLU A 112 20.95 -1.49 -6.39
CA GLU A 112 19.72 -1.47 -5.61
C GLU A 112 19.14 -0.05 -5.53
N ALA A 113 17.82 0.08 -5.50
CA ALA A 113 17.19 1.36 -5.19
C ALA A 113 17.66 1.81 -3.80
N GLU A 114 18.82 2.44 -3.72
CA GLU A 114 19.35 3.09 -2.54
C GLU A 114 18.26 4.10 -2.20
N PRO A 115 17.53 3.90 -1.09
CA PRO A 115 16.59 4.91 -0.65
C PRO A 115 17.39 6.22 -0.61
N MET A 116 16.83 7.32 -1.09
CA MET A 116 17.45 8.63 -0.86
C MET A 116 17.87 8.65 0.61
N PRO A 117 19.16 8.94 0.89
CA PRO A 117 19.72 8.64 2.19
C PRO A 117 18.80 9.25 3.23
N THR A 118 18.30 8.38 4.11
CA THR A 118 17.29 8.81 5.07
C THR A 118 17.85 9.99 5.87
N GLU A 119 17.00 10.85 6.41
CA GLU A 119 17.48 11.98 7.22
C GLU A 119 18.47 11.51 8.30
N ALA A 120 18.27 10.29 8.82
CA ALA A 120 19.20 9.62 9.73
C ALA A 120 20.58 9.34 9.11
N GLU A 121 20.66 8.82 7.88
CA GLU A 121 21.92 8.55 7.19
C GLU A 121 22.68 9.84 6.83
N LEU A 122 21.96 10.88 6.43
CA LEU A 122 22.56 12.20 6.19
C LEU A 122 23.15 12.79 7.48
N LEU A 123 22.45 12.64 8.60
CA LEU A 123 22.95 13.09 9.90
C LEU A 123 24.18 12.28 10.36
N ILE A 124 24.24 10.98 10.07
CA ILE A 124 25.43 10.14 10.32
C ILE A 124 26.60 10.62 9.46
N GLN A 125 26.39 10.84 8.16
CA GLN A 125 27.43 11.37 7.27
C GLN A 125 27.94 12.74 7.72
N ILE A 126 27.05 13.63 8.18
CA ILE A 126 27.41 14.95 8.72
C ILE A 126 28.25 14.80 10.01
N ARG A 127 27.87 13.89 10.92
CA ARG A 127 28.65 13.60 12.14
C ARG A 127 30.06 13.13 11.77
N ASP A 128 30.16 12.17 10.86
CA ASP A 128 31.43 11.55 10.49
C ASP A 128 32.35 12.57 9.78
N LEU A 129 31.78 13.46 8.95
CA LEU A 129 32.51 14.58 8.35
C LEU A 129 32.96 15.61 9.40
N LEU A 130 32.15 15.89 10.42
CA LEU A 130 32.51 16.79 11.52
C LEU A 130 33.62 16.21 12.42
N GLU A 131 33.58 14.91 12.70
CA GLU A 131 34.64 14.22 13.44
C GLU A 131 35.96 14.24 12.65
N GLN A 132 35.92 13.95 11.35
CA GLN A 132 37.11 14.05 10.48
C GLN A 132 37.69 15.48 10.46
N ASN A 133 36.84 16.50 10.39
CA ASN A 133 37.29 17.89 10.34
C ASN A 133 37.75 18.41 11.71
N GLY A 134 37.17 17.92 12.81
CA GLY A 134 37.61 18.20 14.18
C GLY A 134 38.97 17.59 14.51
N THR A 135 39.31 16.45 13.88
CA THR A 135 40.61 15.79 14.06
C THR A 135 41.74 16.52 13.32
N ALA A 136 41.45 17.16 12.18
CA ALA A 136 42.42 17.96 11.42
C ALA A 136 42.85 19.25 12.15
N ALA A 137 42.00 19.82 13.00
CA ALA A 137 42.32 21.02 13.78
C ALA A 137 43.19 20.76 15.03
N GLY A 138 43.45 19.48 15.38
CA GLY A 138 44.10 19.08 16.63
C GLY A 138 45.57 18.66 16.53
N THR A 139 46.23 18.76 15.37
CA THR A 139 47.64 18.34 15.26
C THR A 139 48.57 19.37 15.93
N PRO A 140 49.28 19.05 17.03
CA PRO A 140 50.28 19.95 17.61
C PRO A 140 51.47 20.03 16.64
N ALA A 141 51.91 21.24 16.33
CA ALA A 141 53.06 21.48 15.45
C ALA A 141 54.30 20.69 15.93
N PRO A 142 55.09 20.06 15.04
CA PRO A 142 56.27 19.30 15.44
C PRO A 142 57.30 20.25 16.04
N GLY A 143 57.66 20.01 17.30
CA GLY A 143 58.66 20.77 18.03
C GLY A 143 59.98 20.82 17.26
N THR A 144 60.46 22.03 17.01
CA THR A 144 61.76 22.28 16.40
C THR A 144 62.87 21.67 17.26
N THR A 145 63.56 20.68 16.71
CA THR A 145 64.83 20.14 17.22
C THR A 145 65.83 21.28 17.44
N ARG A 146 66.27 21.48 18.68
CA ARG A 146 67.48 22.25 19.01
C ARG A 146 68.60 21.28 19.39
N LEU A 147 69.63 21.25 18.56
CA LEU A 147 71.02 20.91 18.88
C LEU A 147 71.91 21.95 18.14
N PRO A 148 73.17 22.17 18.52
CA PRO A 148 73.96 21.48 19.55
C PRO A 148 74.09 22.24 20.88
#